data_AF-A0A0K0DHL2-F1
#
_entry.id   AF-A0A0K0DHL2-F1
#
_cell.length_a   1.000
_cell.length_b   1.000
_cell.length_c   1.000
_cell.angle_alpha   90.00
_cell.angle_beta   90.00
_cell.angle_gamma   90.00
#
_symmetry.space_group_name_H-M   'P 1'
#
loop_
_entity.id
_entity.type
_entity.pdbx_description
1 polymer ?
#
loop_
_entity_poly.entity_id
_entity_poly.type
_entity_poly.pdbx_seq_one_letter_code
_entity_poly.pdbx_strand_id
1 'polypeptide(L)' 'MVVTCEGPDAGYMATSACALSAALALIHSENLPEGGGVFTSASAFARTEIYSYLESFGIVFKVDTPTEPI' A
#
# COMPACT_ATOMS: atom_id res chain seq x y z
N MET A 1 -18.91 5.74 2.07
CA MET A 1 -17.50 5.94 1.73
C MET A 1 -16.98 4.62 1.21
N VAL A 2 -16.71 4.55 -0.10
CA VAL A 2 -16.11 3.37 -0.73
C VAL A 2 -14.65 3.74 -1.01
N VAL A 3 -13.73 2.80 -0.84
CA VAL A 3 -12.34 3.00 -1.24
C VAL A 3 -12.06 2.06 -2.40
N THR A 4 -11.68 2.63 -3.53
CA THR A 4 -11.35 1.89 -4.74
C THR A 4 -9.83 1.85 -4.89
N CYS A 5 -9.28 0.66 -5.10
CA CYS A 5 -7.87 0.47 -5.45
C CYS A 5 -7.80 0.25 -6.96
N GLU A 6 -7.13 1.16 -7.65
CA GLU A 6 -6.88 1.06 -9.08
C GLU A 6 -5.41 0.72 -9.31
N GLY A 7 -5.12 -0.02 -10.38
CA GLY A 7 -3.77 -0.46 -10.71
C GLY A 7 -3.70 -1.07 -12.11
N PRO A 8 -2.48 -1.37 -12.61
CA PRO A 8 -2.33 -2.23 -13.78
C PRO A 8 -2.89 -3.64 -13.51
N ASP A 9 -2.85 -4.54 -14.49
CA ASP A 9 -3.31 -5.93 -14.39
C ASP A 9 -3.22 -6.50 -12.95
N ALA A 10 -4.38 -6.86 -12.40
CA ALA A 10 -4.50 -7.25 -10.99
C ALA A 10 -3.77 -8.57 -10.69
N GLY A 11 -3.72 -9.48 -11.67
CA GLY A 11 -3.21 -10.84 -11.49
C GLY A 11 -1.70 -10.91 -11.36
N TYR A 12 -0.96 -10.00 -12.01
CA TYR A 12 0.48 -10.11 -12.12
C TYR A 12 1.21 -8.81 -11.77
N MET A 13 0.95 -7.74 -12.53
CA MET A 13 1.71 -6.50 -12.41
C MET A 13 1.44 -5.82 -11.07
N ALA A 14 0.16 -5.62 -10.72
CA ALA A 14 -0.21 -4.95 -9.49
C ALA A 14 0.24 -5.75 -8.25
N THR A 15 0.03 -7.08 -8.27
CA THR A 15 0.43 -7.95 -7.15
C THR A 15 1.95 -7.93 -6.93
N SER A 16 2.73 -8.01 -8.00
CA SER A 16 4.20 -7.95 -7.92
C SER A 16 4.69 -6.58 -7.42
N ALA A 17 4.08 -5.50 -7.91
CA ALA A 17 4.37 -4.14 -7.48
C ALA A 17 4.05 -3.93 -5.99
N CYS A 18 2.94 -4.46 -5.48
CA CYS A 18 2.64 -4.43 -4.04
C CYS A 18 3.74 -5.09 -3.19
N ALA A 19 4.23 -6.25 -3.61
CA ALA A 19 5.32 -6.95 -2.92
C ALA A 19 6.63 -6.14 -2.94
N LEU A 20 6.98 -5.55 -4.08
CA LEU A 20 8.16 -4.69 -4.23
C LEU A 20 8.05 -3.42 -3.38
N SER A 21 6.90 -2.73 -3.42
CA SER A 21 6.65 -1.53 -2.62
C SER A 21 6.71 -1.83 -1.12
N ALA A 22 6.19 -2.98 -0.67
CA ALA A 22 6.32 -3.42 0.71
C ALA A 22 7.79 -3.66 1.10
N ALA A 23 8.56 -4.34 0.24
CA ALA A 23 9.98 -4.58 0.49
C ALA A 23 10.79 -3.28 0.56
N LEU A 24 10.59 -2.35 -0.40
CA LEU A 24 11.25 -1.05 -0.41
C LEU A 24 10.89 -0.20 0.81
N ALA A 25 9.61 -0.20 1.21
CA ALA A 25 9.16 0.50 2.41
C ALA A 25 9.85 -0.05 3.67
N LEU A 26 9.97 -1.38 3.80
CA LEU A 26 10.61 -2.00 4.96
C LEU A 26 12.12 -1.76 5.00
N ILE A 27 12.82 -1.91 3.87
CA ILE A 27 14.28 -1.76 3.78
C ILE A 27 14.72 -0.33 4.15
N HIS A 28 13.92 0.67 3.81
CA HIS A 28 14.19 2.07 4.14
C HIS A 28 13.59 2.52 5.49
N SER A 29 12.94 1.61 6.23
CA SER A 29 12.38 1.90 7.55
C SER A 29 13.20 1.25 8.66
N GLU A 30 13.04 1.76 9.87
CA GLU A 30 13.54 1.11 11.10
C GLU A 30 12.44 0.27 11.79
N ASN A 31 11.33 0.01 11.09
CA ASN A 31 10.15 -0.66 11.64
C ASN A 31 10.35 -2.17 11.71
N LEU A 32 11.11 -2.63 12.70
CA LEU A 32 11.28 -4.04 13.03
C LEU A 32 10.85 -4.33 14.48
N PRO A 33 10.26 -5.51 14.76
CA PRO A 33 9.91 -5.89 16.13
C PRO A 33 11.18 -6.08 16.98
N GLU A 34 11.39 -5.21 17.97
CA GLU A 34 12.60 -5.20 18.81
C GLU A 34 12.85 -6.53 19.55
N GLY A 35 11.79 -7.26 19.89
CA GLY A 35 11.84 -8.54 20.60
C GLY A 35 11.57 -9.78 19.73
N GLY A 36 11.55 -9.62 18.40
CA GLY A 36 11.07 -10.64 17.47
C GLY A 36 9.54 -10.70 17.38
N GLY A 37 9.04 -11.50 16.44
CA GLY A 37 7.61 -11.60 16.11
C GLY A 37 7.27 -11.00 14.75
N VAL A 38 6.01 -10.61 14.56
CA VAL A 38 5.50 -10.06 13.29
C VAL A 38 4.68 -8.80 13.54
N PHE A 39 4.82 -7.82 12.66
CA PHE A 39 3.97 -6.63 12.65
C PHE A 39 2.72 -6.84 11.80
N THR A 40 1.65 -6.15 12.19
CA THR A 40 0.52 -5.92 11.28
C THR A 40 0.96 -4.98 10.16
N SER A 41 0.27 -5.01 9.01
CA SER A 41 0.56 -4.10 7.90
C SER A 41 0.49 -2.63 8.33
N ALA A 42 -0.46 -2.27 9.19
CA ALA A 42 -0.59 -0.92 9.73
C ALA A 42 0.67 -0.49 10.53
N SER A 43 1.21 -1.38 11.37
CA SER A 43 2.42 -1.09 12.15
C SER A 43 3.68 -1.12 11.30
N ALA A 44 3.80 -2.09 10.38
CA ALA A 44 4.97 -2.27 9.54
C ALA A 44 5.17 -1.10 8.57
N PHE A 45 4.08 -0.61 7.97
CA PHE A 45 4.10 0.47 7.00
C PHE A 45 3.80 1.84 7.61
N ALA A 46 3.62 1.93 8.92
CA ALA A 46 3.44 3.21 9.61
C ALA A 46 4.63 4.13 9.32
N ARG A 47 4.34 5.36 8.86
CA ARG A 47 5.34 6.38 8.54
C ARG A 47 6.38 5.92 7.50
N THR A 48 5.96 5.09 6.54
CA THR A 48 6.77 4.70 5.38
C THR A 48 6.27 5.36 4.10
N GLU A 49 7.11 5.38 3.07
CA GLU A 49 6.78 5.89 1.73
C GLU A 49 6.06 4.85 0.84
N ILE A 50 5.37 3.87 1.44
CA ILE A 50 4.75 2.78 0.68
C ILE A 50 3.76 3.26 -0.39
N TYR A 51 2.98 4.31 -0.10
CA TYR A 51 2.03 4.87 -1.06
C TYR A 51 2.74 5.53 -2.25
N SER A 52 3.87 6.19 -2.03
CA SER A 52 4.70 6.78 -3.08
C SER A 52 5.25 5.71 -4.03
N TYR A 53 5.68 4.56 -3.48
CA TYR A 53 6.11 3.43 -4.30
C TYR A 53 4.95 2.78 -5.07
N LEU A 54 3.81 2.54 -4.42
CA LEU A 54 2.61 2.00 -5.07
C LEU A 54 2.16 2.89 -6.23
N GLU A 55 2.11 4.21 -6.01
CA GLU A 55 1.74 5.18 -7.04
C GLU A 55 2.72 5.16 -8.23
N SER A 56 4.02 5.00 -7.98
CA SER A 56 5.03 4.87 -9.06
C SER A 56 4.80 3.66 -9.98
N PHE A 57 4.10 2.63 -9.50
CA PHE A 57 3.68 1.46 -10.29
C PHE A 57 2.25 1.59 -10.86
N GLY A 58 1.63 2.76 -10.70
CA GLY A 58 0.27 3.04 -11.14
C GLY A 58 -0.82 2.52 -10.19
N ILE A 59 -0.47 2.14 -8.96
CA ILE A 59 -1.42 1.66 -7.96
C ILE A 59 -1.85 2.84 -7.07
N VAL A 60 -3.14 3.19 -7.12
CA VAL A 60 -3.69 4.33 -6.38
C VAL A 60 -4.95 3.94 -5.61
N PHE A 61 -5.10 4.50 -4.42
CA PHE A 61 -6.30 4.35 -3.60
C PHE A 61 -7.11 5.63 -3.66
N LYS A 62 -8.36 5.54 -4.09
CA LYS A 62 -9.29 6.67 -4.16
C LYS A 62 -10.43 6.49 -3.17
N VAL A 63 -10.81 7.56 -2.50
CA VAL A 63 -11.96 7.59 -1.60
C VAL A 63 -13.15 8.16 -2.38
N ASP A 64 -14.11 7.30 -2.69
CA ASP A 64 -15.34 7.69 -3.35
C ASP A 64 -16.38 8.08 -2.29
N THR A 65 -16.74 9.36 -2.30
CA THR A 65 -17.93 9.85 -1.59
C THR A 65 -19.15 9.61 -2.48
N PRO A 66 -20.22 9.00 -1.95
CA PRO A 66 -21.44 8.82 -2.73
C PRO A 66 -21.95 10.21 -3.15
N THR A 67 -22.05 10.46 -4.45
CA THR A 67 -22.70 11.64 -4.99
C THR A 67 -24.20 11.48 -4.75
N GLU A 68 -24.86 12.52 -4.21
CA GLU A 68 -26.32 12.48 -3.99
C GLU A 68 -27.04 12.20 -5.32
N PRO A 69 -28.04 11.29 -5.34
CA PRO A 69 -28.82 11.03 -6.54
C PRO A 69 -29.62 12.29 -6.91
N ILE A 70 -29.50 12.69 -8.17
CA ILE A 70 -30.25 13.78 -8.83
C ILE A 70 -31.74 13.49 -8.86
#